data_AF-A0A3E0HQ13-F1
#
_entry.id   AF-A0A3E0HQ13-F1
#
_cell.length_a   1.000
_cell.length_b   1.000
_cell.length_c   1.000
_cell.angle_alpha   90.00
_cell.angle_beta   90.00
_cell.angle_gamma   90.00
#
_symmetry.space_group_name_H-M   'P 1'
#
loop_
_entity.id
_entity.type
_entity.pdbx_description
1 polymer ?
#
loop_
_entity_poly.entity_id
_entity_poly.type
_entity_poly.pdbx_seq_one_letter_code
_entity_poly.pdbx_strand_id
1 'polypeptide(L)'
;MKTGRIPLARAIQLTFWHDDYLTPALTMAGQIGAKTNLGVENLFDTALMMGPATTDCDGMPTIVKETTKAVGGTPATDVSEATFFKQYNTIRIKHMKKPCTPGRQDDWPDAVGRAQALQKLWDTGHTGLGPSITIAGGFDITISNPHR
;
A
#
# COMPACT_ATOMS: atom_id res chain seq x y z
N MET A 1 2.20 -24.57 26.17
CA MET A 1 1.62 -23.65 25.18
C MET A 1 1.38 -22.31 25.87
N LYS A 2 2.25 -21.31 25.71
CA LYS A 2 2.05 -19.99 26.36
C LYS A 2 1.08 -19.20 25.49
N THR A 3 -0.18 -19.12 25.88
CA THR A 3 -1.11 -18.07 25.42
C THR A 3 -0.60 -16.75 26.00
N GLY A 4 0.39 -16.15 25.32
CA GLY A 4 0.96 -14.87 25.73
C GLY A 4 -0.09 -13.78 25.58
N ARG A 5 -0.60 -13.25 26.70
CA ARG A 5 -1.33 -11.98 26.68
C ARG A 5 -0.40 -10.93 26.08
N ILE A 6 -0.81 -10.35 24.95
CA ILE A 6 -0.15 -9.15 24.44
C ILE A 6 -0.28 -8.05 25.51
N PRO A 7 0.80 -7.33 25.84
CA PRO A 7 0.72 -6.21 26.78
C PRO A 7 -0.35 -5.20 26.34
N LEU A 8 -1.09 -4.62 27.28
CA LEU A 8 -2.21 -3.72 26.97
C LEU A 8 -1.82 -2.58 26.03
N ALA A 9 -0.66 -1.96 26.25
CA ALA A 9 -0.15 -0.91 25.36
C ALA A 9 0.04 -1.39 23.91
N ARG A 10 0.52 -2.63 23.72
CA ARG A 10 0.65 -3.24 22.39
C ARG A 10 -0.72 -3.56 21.78
N ALA A 11 -1.67 -4.04 22.57
CA ALA A 11 -3.04 -4.27 22.09
C ALA A 11 -3.69 -2.97 21.61
N ILE A 12 -3.54 -1.89 22.37
CA ILE A 12 -4.03 -0.55 22.00
C ILE A 12 -3.38 -0.08 20.69
N GLN A 13 -2.05 -0.18 20.57
CA GLN A 13 -1.36 0.17 19.32
C GLN A 13 -1.90 -0.62 18.12
N LEU A 14 -2.09 -1.93 18.27
CA LEU A 14 -2.64 -2.77 17.19
C LEU A 14 -4.04 -2.33 16.77
N THR A 15 -4.90 -1.98 17.73
CA THR A 15 -6.24 -1.44 17.42
C THR A 15 -6.15 -0.15 16.63
N PHE A 16 -5.34 0.83 17.06
CA PHE A 16 -5.14 2.08 16.32
C PHE A 16 -4.63 1.82 14.90
N TRP A 17 -3.59 0.98 14.72
CA TRP A 17 -3.05 0.69 13.40
C TRP A 17 -4.06 -0.01 12.48
N HIS A 18 -4.87 -0.91 13.03
CA HIS A 18 -5.91 -1.57 12.25
C HIS A 18 -7.03 -0.62 11.87
N ASP A 19 -7.56 0.14 12.82
CA ASP A 19 -8.74 0.99 12.61
C ASP A 19 -8.40 2.17 11.70
N ASP A 20 -7.24 2.79 11.89
CA ASP A 20 -6.87 4.01 11.16
C ASP A 20 -6.28 3.72 9.77
N TYR A 21 -5.74 2.53 9.51
CA TYR A 21 -5.01 2.28 8.26
C TYR A 21 -5.40 0.98 7.55
N LEU A 22 -5.42 -0.16 8.26
CA LEU A 22 -5.73 -1.45 7.62
C LEU A 22 -7.19 -1.54 7.19
N THR A 23 -8.13 -1.18 8.06
CA THR A 23 -9.56 -1.23 7.80
C THR A 23 -9.96 -0.32 6.63
N PRO A 24 -9.48 0.93 6.54
CA PRO A 24 -9.67 1.76 5.35
C PRO A 24 -9.11 1.14 4.07
N ALA A 25 -7.91 0.57 4.12
CA ALA A 25 -7.30 -0.09 2.96
C ALA A 25 -8.09 -1.31 2.48
N LEU A 26 -8.55 -2.16 3.41
CA LEU A 26 -9.42 -3.30 3.10
C LEU A 26 -10.78 -2.87 2.53
N THR A 27 -11.35 -1.80 3.09
CA THR A 27 -12.60 -1.21 2.59
C THR A 27 -12.42 -0.71 1.16
N MET A 28 -11.35 0.02 0.89
CA MET A 28 -11.00 0.49 -0.45
C MET A 28 -10.75 -0.68 -1.41
N ALA A 29 -10.03 -1.72 -0.97
CA ALA A 29 -9.79 -2.92 -1.78
C ALA A 29 -11.11 -3.58 -2.21
N GLY A 30 -12.06 -3.73 -1.27
CA GLY A 30 -13.40 -4.22 -1.56
C GLY A 30 -14.17 -3.35 -2.56
N GLN A 31 -14.08 -2.02 -2.42
CA GLN A 31 -14.74 -1.07 -3.33
C GLN A 31 -14.21 -1.14 -4.77
N ILE A 32 -12.89 -1.29 -4.94
CA ILE A 32 -12.27 -1.35 -6.27
C ILE A 32 -12.17 -2.76 -6.83
N GLY A 33 -12.50 -3.79 -6.04
CA GLY A 33 -12.43 -5.20 -6.43
C GLY A 33 -11.03 -5.81 -6.38
N ALA A 34 -10.09 -5.21 -5.64
CA ALA A 34 -8.75 -5.76 -5.45
C ALA A 34 -8.79 -6.95 -4.48
N LYS A 35 -8.17 -8.07 -4.87
CA LYS A 35 -8.22 -9.36 -4.17
C LYS A 35 -6.85 -9.89 -3.79
N THR A 36 -5.78 -9.49 -4.49
CA THR A 36 -4.43 -9.97 -4.16
C THR A 36 -3.93 -9.37 -2.86
N ASN A 37 -3.15 -10.13 -2.09
CA ASN A 37 -2.49 -9.62 -0.88
C ASN A 37 -1.57 -8.44 -1.23
N LEU A 38 -0.88 -8.49 -2.36
CA LEU A 38 -0.05 -7.37 -2.84
C LEU A 38 -0.90 -6.14 -3.21
N GLY A 39 -2.09 -6.31 -3.77
CA GLY A 39 -3.02 -5.21 -4.02
C GLY A 39 -3.47 -4.51 -2.73
N VAL A 40 -3.82 -5.31 -1.71
CA VAL A 40 -4.15 -4.80 -0.37
C VAL A 40 -2.95 -4.09 0.25
N GLU A 41 -1.74 -4.64 0.13
CA GLU A 41 -0.51 -4.02 0.63
C GLU A 41 -0.23 -2.67 -0.03
N ASN A 42 -0.45 -2.53 -1.34
CA ASN A 42 -0.31 -1.23 -2.02
C ASN A 42 -1.25 -0.17 -1.42
N LEU A 43 -2.48 -0.54 -1.08
CA LEU A 43 -3.46 0.36 -0.46
C LEU A 43 -3.08 0.67 0.99
N PHE A 44 -2.75 -0.35 1.77
CA PHE A 44 -2.37 -0.21 3.18
C PHE A 44 -1.12 0.65 3.35
N ASP A 45 -0.07 0.37 2.59
CA ASP A 45 1.18 1.10 2.63
C ASP A 45 1.02 2.58 2.22
N THR A 46 0.07 2.85 1.33
CA THR A 46 -0.30 4.22 0.92
C THR A 46 -1.11 4.91 2.00
N ALA A 47 -2.12 4.25 2.57
CA ALA A 47 -2.90 4.79 3.69
C ALA A 47 -2.01 5.13 4.88
N LEU A 48 -1.06 4.25 5.21
CA LEU A 48 -0.11 4.42 6.31
C LEU A 48 0.75 5.68 6.16
N MET A 49 1.25 5.94 4.95
CA MET A 49 2.18 7.04 4.72
C MET A 49 1.51 8.34 4.31
N MET A 50 0.52 8.25 3.42
CA MET A 50 -0.07 9.39 2.72
C MET A 50 -1.49 9.71 3.19
N GLY A 51 -2.03 8.89 4.08
CA GLY A 51 -3.34 9.11 4.69
C GLY A 51 -4.47 8.30 4.03
N PRO A 52 -5.43 7.82 4.83
CA PRO A 52 -6.61 7.09 4.38
C PRO A 52 -7.80 8.01 4.04
N ALA A 53 -7.77 9.29 4.40
CA ALA A 53 -8.95 10.15 4.36
C ALA A 53 -9.22 10.67 2.94
N THR A 54 -10.50 10.85 2.62
CA THR A 54 -10.92 11.38 1.30
C THR A 54 -10.57 12.87 1.13
N THR A 55 -10.24 13.56 2.21
CA THR A 55 -9.75 14.95 2.22
C THR A 55 -8.26 15.06 1.98
N ASP A 56 -7.52 13.96 2.03
CA ASP A 56 -6.06 13.95 1.82
C ASP A 56 -5.77 14.15 0.34
N CYS A 57 -5.13 15.27 0.02
CA CYS A 57 -4.94 15.74 -1.36
C CYS A 57 -4.02 14.84 -2.20
N ASP A 58 -3.22 14.01 -1.55
CA ASP A 58 -2.33 12.99 -2.14
C ASP A 58 -2.50 11.62 -1.46
N GLY A 59 -3.55 11.43 -0.66
CA GLY A 59 -3.80 10.19 0.08
C GLY A 59 -4.33 9.03 -0.77
N MET A 60 -4.51 7.87 -0.13
CA MET A 60 -4.92 6.63 -0.79
C MET A 60 -6.19 6.80 -1.65
N PRO A 61 -7.29 7.43 -1.17
CA PRO A 61 -8.49 7.60 -1.99
C PRO A 61 -8.27 8.46 -3.23
N THR A 62 -7.43 9.50 -3.12
CA THR A 62 -7.10 10.38 -4.24
C THR A 62 -6.33 9.61 -5.32
N ILE A 63 -5.31 8.85 -4.93
CA ILE A 63 -4.52 8.04 -5.86
C ILE A 63 -5.39 6.97 -6.53
N VAL A 64 -6.30 6.31 -5.79
CA VAL A 64 -7.28 5.38 -6.38
C VAL A 64 -8.13 6.07 -7.43
N LYS A 65 -8.71 7.23 -7.11
CA LYS A 65 -9.57 7.99 -8.04
C LYS A 65 -8.82 8.36 -9.33
N GLU A 66 -7.60 8.86 -9.20
CA GLU A 66 -6.75 9.22 -10.35
C GLU A 66 -6.38 7.98 -11.18
N THR A 67 -6.09 6.87 -10.52
CA THR A 67 -5.78 5.59 -11.18
C THR A 67 -6.98 5.09 -11.97
N THR A 68 -8.15 5.02 -11.34
CA THR A 68 -9.41 4.61 -11.99
C THR A 68 -9.68 5.44 -13.24
N LYS A 69 -9.51 6.77 -13.16
CA LYS A 69 -9.65 7.65 -14.31
C LYS A 69 -8.61 7.36 -15.40
N ALA A 70 -7.36 7.10 -15.02
CA ALA A 70 -6.26 6.88 -15.95
C ALA A 70 -6.36 5.55 -16.72
N VAL A 71 -6.88 4.49 -16.09
CA VAL A 71 -7.02 3.17 -16.71
C VAL A 71 -8.44 2.84 -17.17
N GLY A 72 -9.39 3.76 -16.98
CA GLY A 72 -10.77 3.63 -17.45
C GLY A 72 -11.65 2.69 -16.63
N GLY A 73 -11.27 2.36 -15.39
CA GLY A 73 -12.01 1.42 -14.55
C GLY A 73 -11.22 0.94 -13.34
N THR A 74 -11.73 -0.11 -12.69
CA THR A 74 -11.11 -0.79 -11.54
C THR A 74 -11.08 -2.30 -11.77
N PRO A 75 -10.42 -3.08 -10.89
CA PRO A 75 -10.57 -4.54 -10.87
C PRO A 75 -12.02 -5.05 -10.80
N ALA A 76 -12.94 -4.29 -10.20
CA ALA A 76 -14.36 -4.62 -10.22
C ALA A 76 -15.03 -4.42 -11.58
N THR A 77 -14.40 -3.70 -12.51
CA THR A 77 -14.89 -3.44 -13.87
C THR A 77 -13.92 -3.98 -14.93
N ASP A 78 -13.38 -5.18 -14.68
CA ASP A 78 -12.52 -5.96 -15.58
C ASP A 78 -11.13 -5.37 -15.93
N VAL A 79 -10.67 -4.32 -15.23
CA VAL A 79 -9.27 -3.88 -15.32
C VAL A 79 -8.40 -4.84 -14.51
N SER A 80 -7.41 -5.49 -15.11
CA SER A 80 -6.54 -6.40 -14.34
C SER A 80 -5.84 -5.67 -13.17
N GLU A 81 -5.70 -6.35 -12.02
CA GLU A 81 -5.01 -5.76 -10.87
C GLU A 81 -3.57 -5.35 -11.19
N ALA A 82 -2.87 -6.12 -12.04
CA ALA A 82 -1.52 -5.77 -12.47
C ALA A 82 -1.49 -4.43 -13.24
N THR A 83 -2.46 -4.19 -14.15
CA THR A 83 -2.58 -2.91 -14.86
C THR A 83 -2.94 -1.79 -13.90
N PHE A 84 -3.93 -2.02 -13.03
CA PHE A 84 -4.39 -1.03 -12.07
C PHE A 84 -3.26 -0.61 -11.13
N PHE A 85 -2.60 -1.55 -10.46
CA PHE A 85 -1.56 -1.25 -9.47
C PHE A 85 -0.25 -0.75 -10.10
N LYS A 86 0.05 -1.09 -11.36
CA LYS A 86 1.12 -0.44 -12.11
C LYS A 86 0.88 1.05 -12.29
N GLN A 87 -0.33 1.42 -12.70
CA GLN A 87 -0.68 2.83 -12.84
C GLN A 87 -0.81 3.52 -11.47
N TYR A 88 -1.34 2.82 -10.47
CA TYR A 88 -1.41 3.29 -9.09
C TYR A 88 -0.04 3.68 -8.55
N ASN A 89 0.95 2.80 -8.64
CA ASN A 89 2.31 3.09 -8.17
C ASN A 89 2.98 4.21 -8.95
N THR A 90 2.68 4.34 -10.24
CA THR A 90 3.16 5.47 -11.06
C THR A 90 2.61 6.81 -10.54
N ILE A 91 1.31 6.87 -10.26
CA ILE A 91 0.65 8.07 -9.72
C ILE A 91 1.12 8.35 -8.29
N ARG A 92 1.19 7.33 -7.45
CA ARG A 92 1.71 7.43 -6.08
C ARG A 92 3.11 8.03 -6.04
N ILE A 93 4.04 7.51 -6.86
CA ILE A 93 5.41 8.06 -6.95
C ILE A 93 5.40 9.52 -7.39
N LYS A 94 4.49 9.92 -8.31
CA LYS A 94 4.36 11.31 -8.73
C LYS A 94 3.96 12.22 -7.55
N HIS A 95 2.99 11.80 -6.74
CA HIS A 95 2.59 12.53 -5.54
C HIS A 95 3.70 12.56 -4.48
N MET A 96 4.37 11.44 -4.23
CA MET A 96 5.50 11.39 -3.28
C MET A 96 6.64 12.33 -3.68
N LYS A 97 6.92 12.50 -4.97
CA LYS A 97 7.95 13.44 -5.47
C LYS A 97 7.53 14.90 -5.40
N LYS A 98 6.23 15.18 -5.33
CA LYS A 98 5.65 16.54 -5.34
C LYS A 98 4.42 16.58 -4.43
N PRO A 99 4.60 16.38 -3.11
CA PRO A 99 3.47 16.25 -2.20
C PRO A 99 2.75 17.58 -2.04
N CYS A 100 1.43 17.49 -1.99
CA CYS A 100 0.58 18.62 -1.61
C CYS A 100 0.35 18.65 -0.09
N THR A 101 0.61 17.56 0.62
CA THR A 101 0.61 17.53 2.08
C THR A 101 1.70 18.48 2.63
N PRO A 102 1.33 19.47 3.48
CA PRO A 102 2.30 20.41 4.05
C PRO A 102 3.35 19.71 4.92
N GLY A 103 4.61 20.13 4.76
CA GLY A 103 5.73 19.61 5.55
C GLY A 103 6.27 18.27 5.07
N ARG A 104 5.83 17.77 3.92
CA ARG A 104 6.27 16.48 3.34
C ARG A 104 7.18 16.60 2.12
N GLN A 105 7.45 17.84 1.70
CA GLN A 105 8.21 18.14 0.49
C GLN A 105 9.65 17.61 0.54
N ASP A 106 10.20 17.44 1.74
CA ASP A 106 11.60 17.01 1.94
C ASP A 106 11.73 15.50 2.23
N ASP A 107 10.72 14.84 2.81
CA ASP A 107 10.83 13.45 3.28
C ASP A 107 10.16 12.43 2.34
N TRP A 108 9.04 12.77 1.71
CA TRP A 108 8.34 11.84 0.81
C TRP A 108 9.10 11.52 -0.47
N PRO A 109 9.84 12.45 -1.12
CA PRO A 109 10.64 12.12 -2.29
C PRO A 109 11.69 11.03 -2.03
N ASP A 110 12.24 10.98 -0.82
CA ASP A 110 13.24 9.97 -0.42
C ASP A 110 12.61 8.59 -0.15
N ALA A 111 11.30 8.55 0.09
CA ALA A 111 10.58 7.33 0.40
C ALA A 111 10.06 6.59 -0.85
N VAL A 112 10.24 7.12 -2.08
CA VAL A 112 9.68 6.55 -3.32
C VAL A 112 10.07 5.08 -3.57
N GLY A 113 11.20 4.64 -3.01
CA GLY A 113 11.68 3.26 -3.08
C GLY A 113 10.64 2.23 -2.61
N ARG A 114 9.77 2.59 -1.66
CA ARG A 114 8.72 1.69 -1.16
C ARG A 114 7.67 1.34 -2.22
N ALA A 115 7.22 2.32 -2.99
CA ALA A 115 6.27 2.09 -4.09
C ALA A 115 6.95 1.34 -5.26
N GLN A 116 8.24 1.61 -5.50
CA GLN A 116 9.04 0.89 -6.50
C GLN A 116 9.23 -0.59 -6.11
N ALA A 117 9.45 -0.87 -4.83
CA ALA A 117 9.59 -2.23 -4.32
C ALA A 117 8.28 -3.02 -4.52
N LEU A 118 7.12 -2.43 -4.17
CA LEU A 118 5.82 -3.05 -4.41
C LEU A 118 5.55 -3.27 -5.91
N GLN A 119 5.96 -2.34 -6.78
CA GLN A 119 5.87 -2.54 -8.23
C GLN A 119 6.76 -3.71 -8.68
N LYS A 120 7.97 -3.84 -8.13
CA LYS A 120 8.87 -4.93 -8.50
C LYS A 120 8.33 -6.30 -8.10
N LEU A 121 7.56 -6.38 -7.00
CA LEU A 121 6.84 -7.60 -6.63
C LEU A 121 5.75 -7.97 -7.63
N TRP A 122 5.04 -6.98 -8.19
CA TRP A 122 4.10 -7.21 -9.30
C TRP A 122 4.84 -7.73 -10.54
N ASP A 123 5.93 -7.08 -10.92
CA ASP A 123 6.72 -7.44 -12.11
C ASP A 123 7.33 -8.84 -12.02
N THR A 124 7.50 -9.36 -10.81
CA THR A 124 8.07 -10.69 -10.53
C THR A 124 7.03 -11.73 -10.12
N GLY A 125 5.74 -11.40 -10.15
CA GLY A 125 4.64 -12.34 -9.88
C GLY A 125 4.40 -12.68 -8.41
N HIS A 126 4.95 -11.93 -7.46
CA HIS A 126 4.83 -12.19 -6.00
C HIS A 126 3.53 -11.60 -5.40
N THR A 127 2.39 -11.81 -6.07
CA THR A 127 1.11 -11.17 -5.71
C THR A 127 0.47 -11.72 -4.42
N GLY A 128 0.83 -12.94 -4.03
CA GLY A 128 0.35 -13.58 -2.80
C GLY A 128 1.13 -13.21 -1.53
N LEU A 129 2.27 -12.52 -1.65
CA LEU A 129 3.17 -12.18 -0.54
C LEU A 129 3.64 -13.38 0.32
N GLY A 130 3.76 -14.57 -0.29
CA GLY A 130 4.30 -15.75 0.39
C GLY A 130 5.82 -15.69 0.54
N PRO A 131 6.41 -16.26 1.62
CA PRO A 131 7.85 -16.43 1.73
C PRO A 131 8.34 -17.51 0.75
N SER A 132 9.58 -17.44 0.23
CA SER A 132 10.57 -16.38 0.41
C SER A 132 10.34 -15.24 -0.60
N ILE A 133 10.30 -13.99 -0.13
CA ILE A 133 10.08 -12.82 -0.97
C ILE A 133 11.31 -11.90 -0.93
N THR A 134 11.79 -11.47 -2.10
CA THR A 134 12.90 -10.52 -2.20
C THR A 134 12.34 -9.13 -2.44
N ILE A 135 12.60 -8.22 -1.51
CA ILE A 135 12.27 -6.81 -1.61
C ILE A 135 13.42 -6.11 -2.32
N ALA A 136 13.28 -5.95 -3.63
CA ALA A 136 14.23 -5.21 -4.47
C ALA A 136 13.88 -3.70 -4.48
N GLY A 137 14.46 -2.94 -5.40
CA GLY A 137 14.23 -1.48 -5.49
C GLY A 137 15.13 -0.68 -4.56
N GLY A 138 16.37 -1.15 -4.36
CA GLY A 138 17.38 -0.50 -3.53
C GLY A 138 17.49 -1.05 -2.10
N PHE A 139 16.63 -1.98 -1.70
CA PHE A 139 16.73 -2.68 -0.41
C PHE A 139 17.52 -3.98 -0.52
N ASP A 140 17.22 -4.80 -1.53
CA ASP A 140 17.81 -6.11 -1.79
C ASP A 140 17.80 -7.04 -0.55
N ILE A 141 16.68 -7.02 0.18
CA ILE A 141 16.44 -7.82 1.39
C ILE A 141 15.54 -9.00 1.06
N THR A 142 15.91 -10.20 1.50
CA THR A 142 15.08 -11.39 1.39
C THR A 142 14.39 -11.71 2.72
N ILE A 143 13.05 -11.70 2.70
CA ILE A 143 12.22 -12.10 3.83
C ILE A 143 11.85 -13.58 3.64
N SER A 144 12.52 -14.44 4.41
CA SER A 144 12.29 -15.89 4.42
C SER A 144 11.42 -16.36 5.59
N ASN A 145 11.28 -15.54 6.64
CA ASN A 145 10.40 -15.79 7.78
C ASN A 145 9.79 -14.47 8.30
N PRO A 146 8.50 -14.19 8.04
CA PRO A 146 7.86 -12.94 8.44
C PRO A 146 7.50 -12.88 9.94
N HIS A 147 7.73 -13.93 10.71
CA HIS A 147 7.41 -14.01 12.14
C HIS A 147 8.63 -13.97 13.05
N ARG A 148 9.83 -13.76 12.49
CA ARG A 148 11.08 -13.63 13.24
C ARG A 148 11.52 -12.19 13.37
#